data_AF-A0AAW1DJS3-F1
#
_entry.id   AF-A0AAW1DJS3-F1
#
_cell.length_a   1.000
_cell.length_b   1.000
_cell.length_c   1.000
_cell.angle_alpha   90.00
_cell.angle_beta   90.00
_cell.angle_gamma   90.00
#
_symmetry.space_group_name_H-M   'P 1'
#
loop_
_entity.id
_entity.type
_entity.pdbx_description
1 polymer ?
#
loop_
_entity_poly.entity_id
_entity_poly.type
_entity_poly.pdbx_seq_one_letter_code
_entity_poly.pdbx_strand_id
1 'polypeptide(L)'
;MSGSTPQASPKSSSSRAGSSSGGSHIHLWQFLKELLNSPSTYGTCIRWVDRQSGVFKIEDSVRVARLWGQRKNRPAMNYDKLSRSIRQYYKKGIMKKTERSQRLVYQFCHPYSL
;
A
#
# COMPACT_ATOMS: atom_id res chain seq x y z
N MET A 1 -7.16 -31.91 57.97
CA MET A 1 -6.47 -32.99 57.23
C MET A 1 -7.52 -33.57 56.30
N SER A 2 -7.47 -33.52 54.98
CA SER A 2 -6.40 -33.29 54.03
C SER A 2 -7.03 -32.71 52.76
N GLY A 3 -6.32 -31.80 52.09
CA GLY A 3 -6.72 -31.27 50.79
C GLY A 3 -6.52 -32.30 49.68
N SER A 4 -7.18 -32.08 48.54
CA SER A 4 -6.92 -32.81 47.31
C SER A 4 -7.20 -31.90 46.11
N THR A 5 -6.13 -31.44 45.49
CA THR A 5 -6.09 -30.68 44.24
C THR A 5 -5.86 -31.66 43.09
N PRO A 6 -6.52 -31.52 41.92
CA PRO A 6 -6.04 -32.13 40.69
C PRO A 6 -5.36 -31.10 39.76
N GLN A 7 -4.05 -31.28 39.67
CA GLN A 7 -3.17 -31.31 38.50
C GLN A 7 -3.55 -30.55 37.21
N ALA A 8 -2.67 -29.60 36.86
CA ALA A 8 -2.58 -28.95 35.56
C ALA A 8 -2.07 -29.89 34.45
N SER A 9 -2.54 -29.66 33.22
CA SER A 9 -1.98 -30.22 31.99
C SER A 9 -1.58 -29.09 31.04
N PRO A 10 -0.35 -29.04 30.49
CA PRO A 10 -0.02 -28.15 29.39
C PRO A 10 -0.10 -28.93 28.07
N LYS A 11 -0.91 -28.48 27.10
CA LYS A 11 -0.84 -28.99 25.72
C LYS A 11 -0.79 -27.88 24.69
N SER A 12 0.32 -27.92 23.97
CA SER A 12 0.57 -27.50 22.59
C SER A 12 0.29 -26.05 22.21
N SER A 13 1.41 -25.34 22.08
CA SER A 13 1.69 -24.39 21.02
C SER A 13 0.91 -24.65 19.72
N SER A 14 0.10 -23.69 19.34
CA SER A 14 -0.21 -23.43 17.94
C SER A 14 -0.05 -21.94 17.72
N SER A 15 1.17 -21.60 17.30
CA SER A 15 1.56 -20.34 16.72
C SER A 15 0.69 -20.05 15.50
N ARG A 16 -0.49 -19.47 15.71
CA ARG A 16 -1.13 -18.65 14.69
C ARG A 16 -0.49 -17.27 14.77
N ALA A 17 0.66 -17.14 14.12
CA ALA A 17 1.14 -15.84 13.64
C ALA A 17 0.16 -15.33 12.57
N GLY A 18 -1.04 -14.97 13.00
CA GLY A 18 -1.91 -14.07 12.27
C GLY A 18 -1.35 -12.68 12.48
N SER A 19 -0.47 -12.22 11.61
CA SER A 19 -0.06 -10.82 11.54
C SER A 19 -1.24 -9.96 11.04
N SER A 20 -2.30 -9.86 11.82
CA SER A 20 -3.52 -9.10 11.52
C SER A 20 -3.51 -7.70 12.16
N SER A 21 -2.34 -7.06 12.22
CA SER A 21 -2.17 -5.72 12.82
C SER A 21 -1.41 -4.70 11.95
N GLY A 22 -1.01 -5.06 10.72
CA GLY A 22 -0.26 -4.15 9.82
C GLY A 22 -1.07 -3.38 8.77
N GLY A 23 -2.31 -3.81 8.46
CA GLY A 23 -3.06 -3.29 7.31
C GLY A 23 -3.52 -1.83 7.45
N SER A 24 -3.71 -1.34 8.68
CA SER A 24 -4.28 0.00 8.92
C SER A 24 -3.24 1.13 8.86
N HIS A 25 -1.94 0.87 9.05
CA HIS A 25 -0.91 1.90 9.20
C HIS A 25 -0.16 2.26 7.90
N ILE A 26 -0.43 1.57 6.79
CA ILE A 26 0.24 1.86 5.52
C ILE A 26 -0.13 3.24 4.95
N HIS A 27 0.85 3.95 4.38
CA HIS A 27 0.66 5.18 3.61
C HIS A 27 0.41 4.89 2.12
N LEU A 28 -0.29 5.79 1.42
CA LEU A 28 -0.59 5.62 0.00
C LEU A 28 0.67 5.44 -0.85
N TRP A 29 1.74 6.18 -0.59
CA TRP A 29 2.98 6.06 -1.35
C TRP A 29 3.63 4.66 -1.23
N GLN A 30 3.57 4.04 -0.04
CA GLN A 30 4.08 2.69 0.20
C GLN A 30 3.23 1.67 -0.56
N PHE A 31 1.91 1.81 -0.47
CA PHE A 31 0.96 0.97 -1.19
C PHE A 31 1.16 1.02 -2.71
N LEU A 32 1.33 2.21 -3.28
CA LEU A 32 1.59 2.33 -4.72
C LEU A 32 2.89 1.63 -5.13
N LYS A 33 3.95 1.71 -4.30
CA LYS A 33 5.19 0.96 -4.53
C LYS A 33 5.01 -0.55 -4.43
N GLU A 34 4.19 -1.04 -3.49
CA GLU A 34 3.87 -2.47 -3.39
C GLU A 34 3.22 -2.99 -4.68
N LEU A 35 2.25 -2.23 -5.23
CA LEU A 35 1.61 -2.61 -6.51
C LEU A 35 2.63 -2.62 -7.65
N LEU A 36 3.46 -1.58 -7.73
CA LEU A 36 4.52 -1.44 -8.73
C LEU A 36 5.60 -2.51 -8.67
N ASN A 37 5.82 -3.12 -7.49
CA ASN A 37 6.77 -4.21 -7.29
C ASN A 37 6.19 -5.59 -7.62
N SER A 38 4.89 -5.69 -7.93
CA SER A 38 4.23 -6.95 -8.32
C SER A 38 3.55 -6.82 -9.69
N PRO A 39 4.32 -6.59 -10.76
CA PRO A 39 3.78 -6.29 -12.10
C PRO A 39 3.01 -7.46 -12.72
N SER A 40 3.30 -8.72 -12.35
CA SER A 40 2.54 -9.90 -12.78
C SER A 40 1.07 -9.83 -12.36
N THR A 41 0.78 -9.23 -11.20
CA THR A 41 -0.57 -9.13 -10.64
C THR A 41 -1.23 -7.79 -10.99
N TYR A 42 -0.46 -6.69 -10.97
CA TYR A 42 -1.00 -5.33 -11.03
C TYR A 42 -0.56 -4.51 -12.25
N GLY A 43 0.24 -5.07 -13.16
CA GLY A 43 0.77 -4.34 -14.32
C GLY A 43 -0.31 -3.75 -15.25
N THR A 44 -1.52 -4.31 -15.22
CA THR A 44 -2.68 -3.79 -15.97
C THR A 44 -3.31 -2.55 -15.35
N CYS A 45 -3.06 -2.23 -14.08
CA CYS A 45 -3.63 -1.06 -13.42
C CYS A 45 -2.59 -0.01 -12.98
N ILE A 46 -1.34 -0.41 -12.75
CA ILE A 46 -0.24 0.49 -12.42
C ILE A 46 1.09 -0.13 -12.83
N ARG A 47 1.98 0.67 -13.41
CA ARG A 47 3.30 0.19 -13.87
C ARG A 47 4.35 1.29 -13.85
N TRP A 48 5.61 0.86 -13.79
CA TRP A 48 6.73 1.75 -14.07
C TRP A 48 6.69 2.19 -15.54
N VAL A 49 6.94 3.48 -15.76
CA VAL A 49 7.29 4.03 -17.08
C VAL A 49 8.80 4.10 -17.18
N ASP A 50 9.45 4.58 -16.12
CA ASP A 50 10.88 4.51 -15.91
C ASP A 50 11.14 4.25 -14.42
N ARG A 51 11.67 3.06 -14.13
CA ARG A 51 11.89 2.60 -12.76
C ARG A 51 13.06 3.32 -12.10
N GLN A 52 14.09 3.69 -12.85
CA GLN A 52 15.29 4.34 -12.30
C GLN A 52 14.99 5.78 -11.90
N SER A 53 14.27 6.53 -12.74
CA SER A 53 13.87 7.91 -12.40
C SER A 53 12.61 7.99 -11.52
N GLY A 54 12.03 6.85 -11.15
CA GLY A 54 10.86 6.75 -10.28
C GLY A 54 9.54 7.17 -10.96
N VAL A 55 9.48 7.18 -12.28
CA VAL A 55 8.28 7.57 -13.05
C VAL A 55 7.36 6.37 -13.24
N PHE A 56 6.10 6.52 -12.85
CA PHE A 56 5.08 5.48 -12.99
C PHE A 56 3.79 6.05 -13.57
N LYS A 57 2.98 5.16 -14.12
CA LYS A 57 1.65 5.48 -14.66
C LYS A 57 0.60 4.59 -14.01
N ILE A 58 -0.52 5.21 -13.65
CA ILE A 58 -1.75 4.51 -13.30
C ILE A 58 -2.52 4.29 -14.60
N GLU A 59 -2.66 3.03 -15.01
CA GLU A 59 -3.39 2.63 -16.22
C GLU A 59 -4.89 2.48 -15.95
N ASP A 60 -5.26 1.98 -14.76
CA ASP A 60 -6.65 1.86 -14.31
C ASP A 60 -6.82 2.53 -12.94
N SER A 61 -7.28 3.77 -12.99
CA SER A 61 -7.46 4.62 -11.81
C SER A 61 -8.54 4.13 -10.87
N VAL A 62 -9.60 3.51 -11.40
CA VAL A 62 -10.72 2.97 -10.63
C VAL A 62 -10.25 1.75 -9.84
N ARG A 63 -9.52 0.84 -10.48
CA ARG A 63 -8.99 -0.37 -9.83
C ARG A 63 -7.95 -0.02 -8.76
N VAL A 64 -7.03 0.90 -9.02
CA VAL A 64 -6.06 1.34 -7.99
C VAL A 64 -6.78 1.97 -6.78
N ALA A 65 -7.79 2.81 -7.01
CA ALA A 65 -8.56 3.42 -5.93
C ALA A 65 -9.35 2.39 -5.12
N ARG A 66 -9.95 1.38 -5.78
CA ARG A 66 -10.65 0.27 -5.12
C ARG A 66 -9.70 -0.55 -4.25
N LEU A 67 -8.54 -0.94 -4.78
CA LEU A 67 -7.53 -1.69 -4.04
C LEU A 67 -7.05 -0.90 -2.80
N TRP A 68 -6.86 0.42 -2.95
CA TRP A 68 -6.52 1.29 -1.82
C TRP A 68 -7.64 1.38 -0.78
N GLY A 69 -8.89 1.52 -1.24
CA GLY A 69 -10.07 1.50 -0.39
C GLY A 69 -10.18 0.22 0.42
N GLN A 70 -9.99 -0.94 -0.22
CA GLN A 70 -9.94 -2.24 0.45
C GLN A 70 -8.81 -2.29 1.49
N ARG A 71 -7.61 -1.85 1.12
CA ARG A 71 -6.44 -1.86 2.03
C ARG A 71 -6.69 -1.06 3.32
N LYS A 72 -7.38 0.07 3.23
CA LYS A 72 -7.63 0.98 4.36
C LYS A 72 -9.03 0.83 4.97
N ASN A 73 -9.81 -0.15 4.54
CA ASN A 73 -11.23 -0.31 4.88
C ASN A 73 -12.05 0.99 4.69
N ARG A 74 -11.88 1.64 3.53
CA ARG A 74 -12.57 2.86 3.11
C ARG A 74 -13.41 2.56 1.84
N PRO A 75 -14.66 2.10 1.97
CA PRO A 75 -15.47 1.69 0.81
C PRO A 75 -15.80 2.84 -0.14
N ALA A 76 -15.86 4.08 0.36
CA ALA A 76 -16.09 5.29 -0.44
C ALA A 76 -14.81 5.89 -1.05
N MET A 77 -13.70 5.13 -1.11
CA MET A 77 -12.47 5.55 -1.78
C MET A 77 -12.68 5.62 -3.29
N ASN A 78 -12.18 6.68 -3.93
CA ASN A 78 -12.19 6.85 -5.38
C ASN A 78 -10.91 7.55 -5.84
N TYR A 79 -10.73 7.67 -7.15
CA TYR A 79 -9.52 8.26 -7.69
C TYR A 79 -9.36 9.76 -7.38
N ASP A 80 -10.45 10.52 -7.30
CA ASP A 80 -10.37 11.95 -6.96
C ASP A 80 -9.77 12.17 -5.56
N LYS A 81 -10.22 11.36 -4.58
CA LYS A 81 -9.67 11.37 -3.21
C LYS A 81 -8.24 10.85 -3.17
N LEU A 82 -7.94 9.76 -3.86
CA LEU A 82 -6.59 9.19 -3.94
C LEU A 82 -5.61 10.18 -4.57
N SER A 83 -5.97 10.78 -5.71
CA SER A 83 -5.15 11.75 -6.41
C SER A 83 -4.96 13.02 -5.59
N ARG A 84 -5.92 13.39 -4.73
CA ARG A 84 -5.75 14.49 -3.77
C ARG A 84 -4.61 14.23 -2.80
N SER A 85 -4.48 13.00 -2.28
CA SER A 85 -3.35 12.59 -1.44
C SER A 85 -2.03 12.59 -2.19
N ILE A 86 -2.01 12.14 -3.46
CA ILE A 86 -0.81 12.23 -4.32
C ILE A 86 -0.36 13.68 -4.46
N ARG A 87 -1.28 14.62 -4.72
CA ARG A 87 -0.93 16.05 -4.83
C ARG A 87 -0.35 16.61 -3.53
N GLN A 88 -0.75 16.10 -2.36
CA GLN A 88 -0.15 16.50 -1.08
C GLN A 88 1.29 16.02 -0.94
N TYR A 89 1.69 14.96 -1.64
CA TYR A 89 3.07 14.48 -1.64
C TYR A 89 4.05 15.42 -2.35
N TYR A 90 3.56 16.32 -3.22
CA TYR A 90 4.40 17.32 -3.88
C TYR A 90 5.05 18.27 -2.87
N LYS A 91 4.26 18.79 -1.94
CA LYS A 91 4.78 19.68 -0.88
C LYS A 91 5.68 18.95 0.11
N LYS A 92 5.52 17.63 0.24
CA LYS A 92 6.31 16.79 1.17
C LYS A 92 7.59 16.24 0.54
N GLY A 93 7.86 16.54 -0.74
CA GLY A 93 9.01 15.99 -1.45
C GLY A 93 9.00 14.47 -1.63
N ILE A 94 7.84 13.81 -1.49
CA ILE A 94 7.72 12.35 -1.69
C ILE A 94 7.51 12.03 -3.17
N MET A 95 6.77 12.88 -3.86
CA MET A 95 6.53 12.81 -5.30
C MET A 95 6.67 14.18 -5.92
N LYS A 96 6.81 14.24 -7.24
CA LYS A 96 6.76 15.48 -8.01
C LYS A 96 5.89 15.29 -9.27
N LYS A 97 5.53 16.42 -9.87
CA LYS A 97 4.98 16.43 -11.23
C LYS A 97 6.10 16.07 -12.20
N THR A 98 5.79 15.26 -13.20
CA THR A 98 6.72 14.98 -14.30
C THR A 98 6.96 16.25 -15.12
N GLU A 99 8.14 16.35 -15.75
CA GLU A 99 8.51 17.47 -16.62
C GLU A 99 7.46 17.71 -17.70
N ARG A 100 7.08 16.64 -18.41
CA ARG A 100 5.90 16.63 -19.27
C ARG A 100 4.67 16.29 -18.44
N SER A 101 3.75 17.23 -18.32
CA SER A 101 2.47 17.01 -17.67
C SER A 101 1.64 15.98 -18.45
N GLN A 102 1.60 14.74 -17.98
CA GLN A 102 0.82 13.66 -18.60
C GLN A 102 -0.23 13.13 -17.63
N ARG A 103 -1.44 12.85 -18.14
CA ARG A 103 -2.54 12.32 -17.32
C ARG A 103 -2.13 10.99 -16.69
N LEU A 104 -2.40 10.86 -15.39
CA LEU A 104 -2.15 9.66 -14.59
C LEU A 104 -0.68 9.24 -14.46
N VAL A 105 0.25 10.13 -14.83
CA VAL A 105 1.70 9.88 -14.70
C VAL A 105 2.25 10.71 -13.54
N TYR A 106 3.09 10.06 -12.75
CA TYR A 106 3.64 10.59 -11.51
C TYR A 106 5.09 10.16 -11.36
N GLN A 107 5.84 10.88 -10.53
CA GLN A 107 7.23 10.57 -10.26
C GLN A 107 7.52 10.58 -8.76
N PHE A 108 8.14 9.53 -8.25
CA PHE A 108 8.73 9.52 -6.91
C PHE A 108 9.99 10.38 -6.87
N CYS A 109 10.20 11.10 -5.77
CA CYS A 109 11.46 11.79 -5.52
C CYS A 109 12.43 10.89 -4.75
N HIS A 110 13.73 11.19 -4.77
CA HIS A 110 14.69 10.57 -3.87
C HIS A 110 14.40 10.97 -2.40
N PRO A 111 14.55 10.09 -1.40
CA PRO A 111 14.98 8.69 -1.44
C PRO A 111 13.81 7.69 -1.63
N TYR A 112 12.64 8.15 -2.07
CA TYR A 112 11.46 7.30 -2.24
C TYR A 112 11.44 6.55 -3.58
N SER A 113 12.15 7.05 -4.60
CA SER A 113 12.51 6.30 -5.80
C SER A 113 13.49 5.17 -5.45
N LEU A 114 13.56 4.15 -6.31
CA LEU A 114 14.57 3.09 -6.20
C LEU A 114 15.98 3.63 -6.50
#